data_AF-A0A2Z5EF14-F1
#
_entry.id   AF-A0A2Z5EF14-F1
#
_cell.length_a   1.000
_cell.length_b   1.000
_cell.length_c   1.000
_cell.angle_alpha   90.00
_cell.angle_beta   90.00
_cell.angle_gamma   90.00
#
_symmetry.space_group_name_H-M   'P 1'
#
loop_
_entity.id
_entity.type
_entity.pdbx_description
1 polymer ?
#
loop_
_entity_poly.entity_id
_entity_poly.type
_entity_poly.pdbx_seq_one_letter_code
_entity_poly.pdbx_strand_id
1 'polypeptide(L)'
;MAQGSVYNPALSGNPQSATGRAYPNGNPELGYNPPGVRNTDSAVPLHRKAPVAHDYACDGPAPGNLGFRWTYGSNVAARNRDPRVQVVQYNEDTFVLRQNVCVHWEAPFTYLLFGNKGALLIDTGATPTPAHYPLRETVDAIITRWGQARGRSKVPLTVALTSGEDIAQNQGLVQFAGRAETTIVPKPLAVMQRFYGLQGSWPSGTGKIDLGDRVIEVVPTPGTHKDGVTFYDPYCQFLFTGDLLFPGKINIGNDGDFVASLERLKAFAGKHGVKWLLGGHVEMMFVPGKYYPRFATYKPYERVLEMVPALIDEALQYAREVQGKDMMLIRPDFALFNGVSPDQRTQVWPEGVPNINPPRLF
;
A
#
# COMPACT_ATOMS: atom_id res chain seq x y z
N MET A 1 34.22 -27.95 18.93
CA MET A 1 35.05 -27.39 17.85
C MET A 1 34.25 -26.29 17.18
N ALA A 2 34.63 -25.03 17.38
CA ALA A 2 33.98 -23.90 16.74
C ALA A 2 34.32 -23.95 15.24
N GLN A 3 33.31 -24.01 14.38
CA GLN A 3 33.50 -23.84 12.94
C GLN A 3 34.09 -22.45 12.72
N GLY A 4 35.35 -22.39 12.29
CA GLY A 4 36.00 -21.15 11.93
C GLY A 4 35.21 -20.46 10.83
N SER A 5 34.85 -19.20 11.07
CA SER A 5 34.30 -18.30 10.06
C SER A 5 35.21 -18.33 8.83
N VAL A 6 34.75 -18.95 7.74
CA VAL A 6 35.46 -18.97 6.48
C VAL A 6 35.53 -17.54 5.97
N TYR A 7 36.74 -16.97 5.92
CA TYR A 7 36.98 -15.64 5.36
C TYR A 7 36.60 -15.63 3.88
N ASN A 8 35.54 -14.89 3.54
CA ASN A 8 35.12 -14.68 2.15
C ASN A 8 35.55 -13.28 1.69
N PRO A 9 36.54 -13.16 0.77
CA PRO A 9 37.03 -11.88 0.27
C PRO A 9 35.97 -11.02 -0.42
N ALA A 10 34.86 -11.60 -0.89
CA ALA A 10 33.75 -10.86 -1.48
C ALA A 10 32.97 -10.02 -0.45
N LEU A 11 33.08 -10.34 0.84
CA LEU A 11 32.35 -9.71 1.94
C LEU A 11 33.19 -8.66 2.68
N SER A 12 34.47 -8.51 2.34
CA SER A 12 35.42 -7.61 3.01
C SER A 12 35.38 -6.17 2.51
N GLY A 13 34.52 -5.86 1.53
CA GLY A 13 34.43 -4.53 0.93
C GLY A 13 35.64 -4.16 0.05
N ASN A 14 36.50 -5.11 -0.30
CA ASN A 14 37.70 -4.87 -1.11
C ASN A 14 37.36 -5.02 -2.61
N PRO A 15 37.44 -3.95 -3.44
CA PRO A 15 36.88 -3.89 -4.79
C PRO A 15 37.62 -4.71 -5.88
N GLN A 16 38.45 -5.69 -5.51
CA GLN A 16 39.34 -6.41 -6.44
C GLN A 16 38.81 -7.77 -6.95
N SER A 17 37.62 -8.22 -6.54
CA SER A 17 37.01 -9.43 -7.12
C SER A 17 36.06 -9.07 -8.26
N ALA A 18 36.47 -9.34 -9.50
CA ALA A 18 35.66 -9.08 -10.70
C ALA A 18 34.38 -9.96 -10.82
N THR A 19 34.12 -10.85 -9.86
CA THR A 19 33.01 -11.81 -9.89
C THR A 19 32.15 -11.85 -8.63
N GLY A 20 32.48 -11.05 -7.60
CA GLY A 20 31.71 -10.97 -6.35
C GLY A 20 30.86 -9.71 -6.27
N ARG A 21 29.56 -9.83 -5.95
CA ARG A 21 28.74 -8.67 -5.56
C ARG A 21 29.41 -7.98 -4.37
N ALA A 22 29.82 -6.72 -4.55
CA ALA A 22 30.34 -5.90 -3.46
C ALA A 22 29.16 -5.41 -2.61
N TYR A 23 29.22 -5.66 -1.30
CA TYR A 23 28.25 -5.13 -0.35
C TYR A 23 28.86 -3.89 0.32
N PRO A 24 28.52 -2.67 -0.14
CA PRO A 24 29.08 -1.43 0.40
C PRO A 24 28.73 -1.21 1.89
N ASN A 25 27.74 -1.95 2.40
CA ASN A 25 27.29 -1.89 3.80
C ASN A 25 27.97 -2.92 4.72
N GLY A 26 29.04 -3.57 4.26
CA GLY A 26 29.72 -4.64 5.00
C GLY A 26 29.09 -6.01 4.78
N ASN A 27 29.50 -7.00 5.56
CA ASN A 27 29.06 -8.39 5.38
C ASN A 27 27.57 -8.55 5.73
N PRO A 28 26.67 -8.79 4.75
CA PRO A 28 25.24 -8.93 5.00
C PRO A 28 24.89 -10.27 5.69
N GLU A 29 25.85 -11.19 5.83
CA GLU A 29 25.68 -12.48 6.50
C GLU A 29 25.81 -12.39 8.03
N LEU A 30 26.17 -11.23 8.57
CA LEU A 30 26.24 -11.03 10.01
C LEU A 30 24.83 -11.04 10.62
N GLY A 31 24.64 -11.84 11.67
CA GLY A 31 23.32 -12.14 12.24
C GLY A 31 22.57 -10.98 12.90
N TYR A 32 23.18 -9.80 13.02
CA TYR A 32 22.50 -8.58 13.45
C TYR A 32 21.84 -7.82 12.29
N ASN A 33 22.12 -8.18 11.04
CA ASN A 33 21.46 -7.57 9.91
C ASN A 33 20.06 -8.17 9.73
N PRO A 34 19.01 -7.34 9.52
CA PRO A 34 17.67 -7.82 9.24
C PRO A 34 17.63 -8.78 8.03
N PRO A 35 16.72 -9.76 8.01
CA PRO A 35 16.41 -10.51 6.79
C PRO A 35 16.13 -9.54 5.62
N GLY A 36 16.73 -9.79 4.44
CA GLY A 36 16.53 -8.96 3.24
C GLY A 36 17.58 -7.88 2.97
N VAL A 37 18.49 -7.57 3.91
CA VAL A 37 19.55 -6.55 3.70
C VAL A 37 20.60 -6.90 2.64
N ARG A 38 20.62 -8.17 2.18
CA ARG A 38 21.69 -8.70 1.32
C ARG A 38 21.85 -7.89 0.04
N ASN A 39 20.85 -7.14 -0.40
CA ASN A 39 20.93 -6.38 -1.65
C ASN A 39 20.42 -4.93 -1.53
N THR A 40 20.29 -4.35 -0.33
CA THR A 40 19.90 -2.93 -0.19
C THR A 40 21.15 -2.05 -0.14
N ASP A 41 21.62 -1.53 -1.29
CA ASP A 41 22.74 -0.57 -1.40
C ASP A 41 22.35 0.85 -0.93
N SER A 42 21.71 0.93 0.24
CA SER A 42 21.07 2.17 0.67
C SER A 42 21.99 3.13 1.44
N ALA A 43 23.23 2.75 1.73
CA ALA A 43 24.12 3.68 2.40
C ALA A 43 24.53 4.77 1.42
N VAL A 44 23.91 5.93 1.58
CA VAL A 44 24.37 7.19 0.97
C VAL A 44 25.89 7.26 1.16
N PRO A 45 26.69 7.22 0.08
CA PRO A 45 28.13 7.17 0.22
C PRO A 45 28.65 8.42 0.94
N LEU A 46 29.60 8.23 1.86
CA LEU A 46 30.21 9.31 2.65
C LEU A 46 30.72 10.48 1.77
N HIS A 47 31.21 10.16 0.58
CA HIS A 47 31.69 11.10 -0.43
C HIS A 47 31.06 10.82 -1.80
N ARG A 48 29.77 11.16 -1.95
CA ARG A 48 29.07 11.01 -3.24
C ARG A 48 29.65 11.94 -4.31
N LYS A 49 29.96 11.38 -5.49
CA LYS A 49 30.38 12.13 -6.68
C LYS A 49 29.28 12.22 -7.75
N ALA A 50 28.21 11.45 -7.60
CA ALA A 50 27.09 11.33 -8.50
C ALA A 50 25.79 11.09 -7.70
N PRO A 51 24.60 11.21 -8.31
CA PRO A 51 23.36 10.78 -7.69
C PRO A 51 23.45 9.33 -7.21
N VAL A 52 22.91 9.07 -6.03
CA VAL A 52 22.88 7.73 -5.44
C VAL A 52 21.89 6.88 -6.23
N ALA A 53 22.39 5.77 -6.76
CA ALA A 53 21.58 4.71 -7.35
C ALA A 53 21.37 3.63 -6.30
N HIS A 54 20.16 3.11 -6.21
CA HIS A 54 19.82 1.99 -5.35
C HIS A 54 19.57 0.75 -6.20
N ASP A 55 20.21 -0.37 -5.85
CA ASP A 55 19.81 -1.68 -6.34
C ASP A 55 18.53 -2.13 -5.62
N TYR A 56 17.44 -2.28 -6.36
CA TYR A 56 16.16 -2.73 -5.83
C TYR A 56 16.00 -4.26 -5.87
N ALA A 57 17.03 -5.01 -6.28
CA ALA A 57 17.08 -6.44 -6.02
C ALA A 57 17.13 -6.66 -4.50
N CYS A 58 16.36 -7.61 -3.96
CA CYS A 58 16.35 -7.97 -2.54
C CYS A 58 16.15 -9.48 -2.38
N ASP A 59 16.88 -10.09 -1.44
CA ASP A 59 16.65 -11.49 -1.08
C ASP A 59 15.48 -11.53 -0.09
N GLY A 60 14.25 -11.54 -0.62
CA GLY A 60 13.02 -11.36 0.15
C GLY A 60 12.58 -9.89 0.23
N PRO A 61 11.59 -9.57 1.08
CA PRO A 61 11.08 -8.21 1.20
C PRO A 61 12.12 -7.29 1.85
N ALA A 62 12.33 -6.12 1.26
CA ALA A 62 13.19 -5.10 1.83
C ALA A 62 12.78 -4.76 3.28
N PRO A 63 13.74 -4.67 4.22
CA PRO A 63 13.44 -4.39 5.60
C PRO A 63 12.88 -2.98 5.77
N GLY A 64 12.12 -2.80 6.84
CA GLY A 64 11.43 -1.57 7.19
C GLY A 64 10.46 -1.82 8.33
N ASN A 65 9.85 -0.75 8.85
CA ASN A 65 8.94 -0.86 9.99
C ASN A 65 7.72 0.04 9.83
N LEU A 66 6.53 -0.52 10.07
CA LEU A 66 5.30 0.24 10.29
C LEU A 66 4.99 0.39 11.80
N GLY A 67 6.02 0.69 12.59
CA GLY A 67 6.00 0.58 14.06
C GLY A 67 5.47 1.81 14.79
N PHE A 68 4.24 2.23 14.51
CA PHE A 68 3.57 3.35 15.19
C PHE A 68 2.06 3.12 15.23
N ARG A 69 1.40 3.85 16.13
CA ARG A 69 -0.06 3.89 16.17
C ARG A 69 -0.55 4.90 15.13
N TRP A 70 -1.44 4.47 14.25
CA TRP A 70 -2.08 5.40 13.34
C TRP A 70 -2.98 6.39 14.10
N THR A 71 -3.08 7.62 13.60
CA THR A 71 -3.96 8.68 14.10
C THR A 71 -5.41 8.20 14.03
N TYR A 72 -6.07 8.18 15.18
CA TYR A 72 -7.40 7.59 15.34
C TYR A 72 -8.50 8.64 15.56
N GLY A 73 -8.19 9.92 15.36
CA GLY A 73 -9.15 11.01 15.48
C GLY A 73 -9.58 11.31 16.92
N SER A 74 -10.77 11.87 17.08
CA SER A 74 -11.27 12.37 18.36
C SER A 74 -12.80 12.39 18.41
N ASN A 75 -13.34 12.22 19.62
CA ASN A 75 -14.78 12.31 19.89
C ASN A 75 -15.39 13.65 19.45
N VAL A 76 -14.61 14.73 19.52
CA VAL A 76 -14.97 16.04 18.99
C VAL A 76 -13.96 16.41 17.91
N ALA A 77 -14.32 16.19 16.65
CA ALA A 77 -13.42 16.42 15.51
C ALA A 77 -12.84 17.85 15.48
N ALA A 78 -13.64 18.86 15.84
CA ALA A 78 -13.21 20.26 15.92
C ALA A 78 -12.12 20.53 16.98
N ARG A 79 -11.93 19.61 17.94
CA ARG A 79 -10.90 19.71 18.99
C ARG A 79 -9.69 18.80 18.72
N ASN A 80 -9.70 18.04 17.62
CA ASN A 80 -8.58 17.18 17.25
C ASN A 80 -7.33 18.03 16.97
N ARG A 81 -6.19 17.58 17.49
CA ARG A 81 -4.88 18.26 17.32
C ARG A 81 -3.86 17.37 16.60
N ASP A 82 -4.30 16.23 16.09
CA ASP A 82 -3.44 15.36 15.30
C ASP A 82 -3.03 16.07 13.99
N PRO A 83 -1.89 15.72 13.39
CA PRO A 83 -1.51 16.26 12.10
C PRO A 83 -2.59 15.96 11.05
N ARG A 84 -2.73 16.84 10.04
CA ARG A 84 -3.67 16.62 8.92
C ARG A 84 -3.30 15.42 8.05
N VAL A 85 -2.00 15.17 7.94
CA VAL A 85 -1.40 14.01 7.27
C VAL A 85 -0.40 13.38 8.23
N GLN A 86 -0.65 12.14 8.64
CA GLN A 86 0.39 11.36 9.33
C GLN A 86 1.28 10.73 8.28
N VAL A 87 2.58 10.95 8.36
CA VAL A 87 3.57 10.39 7.44
C VAL A 87 4.42 9.37 8.17
N VAL A 88 4.60 8.23 7.53
CA VAL A 88 5.48 7.19 8.00
C VAL A 88 6.41 6.77 6.89
N GLN A 89 7.69 6.74 7.23
CA GLN A 89 8.71 6.14 6.41
C GLN A 89 8.86 4.67 6.80
N TYR A 90 8.41 3.75 5.94
CA TYR A 90 8.63 2.30 6.15
C TYR A 90 10.12 1.98 6.02
N ASN A 91 10.74 2.48 4.95
CA ASN A 91 12.17 2.44 4.70
C ASN A 91 12.60 3.66 3.86
N GLU A 92 13.85 3.72 3.40
CA GLU A 92 14.44 4.82 2.63
C GLU A 92 13.59 5.33 1.44
N ASP A 93 12.84 4.45 0.79
CA ASP A 93 12.21 4.69 -0.51
C ASP A 93 10.71 4.35 -0.50
N THR A 94 10.12 4.08 0.66
CA THR A 94 8.71 3.70 0.80
C THR A 94 8.08 4.44 1.97
N PHE A 95 7.03 5.20 1.67
CA PHE A 95 6.29 5.98 2.64
C PHE A 95 4.81 5.61 2.60
N VAL A 96 4.21 5.56 3.78
CA VAL A 96 2.77 5.39 3.98
C VAL A 96 2.25 6.64 4.65
N LEU A 97 1.25 7.27 4.04
CA LEU A 97 0.64 8.49 4.55
C LEU A 97 -0.81 8.18 4.89
N ARG A 98 -1.31 8.75 5.98
CA ARG A 98 -2.70 8.62 6.41
C ARG A 98 -3.35 9.98 6.53
N GLN A 99 -4.52 10.13 5.93
CA GLN A 99 -5.37 11.29 6.14
C GLN A 99 -6.02 11.24 7.53
N ASN A 100 -6.03 12.37 8.24
CA ASN A 100 -6.62 12.46 9.57
C ASN A 100 -8.11 12.11 9.58
N VAL A 101 -8.53 11.21 10.50
CA VAL A 101 -9.91 10.73 10.66
C VAL A 101 -10.93 11.85 10.89
N CYS A 102 -10.51 12.93 11.57
CA CYS A 102 -11.37 14.09 11.82
C CYS A 102 -11.49 15.02 10.61
N VAL A 103 -10.67 14.83 9.57
CA VAL A 103 -10.84 15.49 8.27
C VAL A 103 -11.75 14.67 7.37
N HIS A 104 -11.51 13.37 7.27
CA HIS A 104 -12.39 12.43 6.58
C HIS A 104 -12.50 11.13 7.37
N TRP A 105 -13.73 10.67 7.61
CA TRP A 105 -14.01 9.55 8.51
C TRP A 105 -13.43 8.22 8.04
N GLU A 106 -13.24 8.02 6.72
CA GLU A 106 -12.55 6.84 6.18
C GLU A 106 -11.05 6.86 6.50
N ALA A 107 -10.46 8.05 6.68
CA ALA A 107 -9.04 8.25 6.98
C ALA A 107 -8.11 7.50 5.99
N PRO A 108 -8.27 7.74 4.68
CA PRO A 108 -7.61 6.96 3.63
C PRO A 108 -6.08 7.00 3.73
N PHE A 109 -5.48 5.90 3.32
CA PHE A 109 -4.05 5.75 3.13
C PHE A 109 -3.65 6.12 1.70
N THR A 110 -2.47 6.73 1.57
CA THR A 110 -1.82 6.97 0.28
C THR A 110 -0.37 6.53 0.38
N TYR A 111 0.17 5.96 -0.69
CA TYR A 111 1.50 5.34 -0.67
C TYR A 111 2.45 6.06 -1.60
N LEU A 112 3.62 6.48 -1.10
CA LEU A 112 4.63 7.17 -1.89
C LEU A 112 5.88 6.30 -2.01
N LEU A 113 6.18 5.87 -3.23
CA LEU A 113 7.28 4.95 -3.56
C LEU A 113 8.32 5.69 -4.41
N PHE A 114 9.59 5.46 -4.14
CA PHE A 114 10.70 6.01 -4.91
C PHE A 114 11.45 4.93 -5.68
N GLY A 115 11.94 5.30 -6.86
CA GLY A 115 12.90 4.55 -7.69
C GLY A 115 14.06 5.45 -8.16
N ASN A 116 14.99 4.92 -8.96
CA ASN A 116 16.16 5.69 -9.41
C ASN A 116 15.85 6.79 -10.44
N LYS A 117 14.64 6.88 -10.99
CA LYS A 117 14.26 7.86 -12.03
C LYS A 117 13.01 8.66 -11.69
N GLY A 118 12.24 8.27 -10.69
CA GLY A 118 11.03 8.98 -10.29
C GLY A 118 10.37 8.41 -9.05
N ALA A 119 9.21 8.94 -8.73
CA ALA A 119 8.36 8.50 -7.63
C ALA A 119 6.95 8.15 -8.13
N LEU A 120 6.27 7.28 -7.39
CA LEU A 120 4.86 6.93 -7.58
C LEU A 120 4.08 7.29 -6.31
N LEU A 121 3.03 8.09 -6.46
CA LEU A 121 1.99 8.26 -5.46
C LEU A 121 0.79 7.41 -5.85
N ILE A 122 0.44 6.44 -5.01
CA ILE A 122 -0.74 5.59 -5.14
C ILE A 122 -1.82 6.18 -4.24
N ASP A 123 -2.95 6.51 -4.87
CA ASP A 123 -4.10 7.20 -4.27
C ASP A 123 -3.78 8.59 -3.73
N THR A 124 -4.82 9.36 -3.46
CA THR A 124 -4.74 10.79 -3.10
C THR A 124 -5.74 11.20 -2.03
N GLY A 125 -6.36 10.24 -1.33
CA GLY A 125 -7.30 10.46 -0.25
C GLY A 125 -8.61 11.16 -0.66
N ALA A 126 -9.41 11.48 0.36
CA ALA A 126 -10.83 11.83 0.22
C ALA A 126 -11.10 13.34 0.24
N THR A 127 -10.07 14.18 0.38
CA THR A 127 -10.27 15.63 0.55
C THR A 127 -9.49 16.45 -0.46
N PRO A 128 -10.16 17.27 -1.29
CA PRO A 128 -9.49 18.07 -2.31
C PRO A 128 -8.78 19.29 -1.72
N THR A 129 -9.29 19.84 -0.61
CA THR A 129 -8.87 21.13 -0.06
C THR A 129 -7.52 21.05 0.68
N PRO A 130 -6.46 21.74 0.22
CA PRO A 130 -5.13 21.70 0.88
C PRO A 130 -5.16 22.20 2.33
N ALA A 131 -6.03 23.16 2.67
CA ALA A 131 -6.16 23.66 4.04
C ALA A 131 -6.62 22.58 5.04
N HIS A 132 -7.31 21.54 4.57
CA HIS A 132 -7.79 20.43 5.40
C HIS A 132 -6.94 19.17 5.24
N TYR A 133 -6.42 18.93 4.04
CA TYR A 133 -5.56 17.81 3.72
C TYR A 133 -4.43 18.27 2.77
N PRO A 134 -3.31 18.78 3.29
CA PRO A 134 -2.21 19.35 2.50
C PRO A 134 -1.32 18.26 1.88
N LEU A 135 -1.92 17.37 1.09
CA LEU A 135 -1.24 16.20 0.53
C LEU A 135 -0.09 16.61 -0.40
N ARG A 136 -0.33 17.54 -1.34
CA ARG A 136 0.73 17.96 -2.26
C ARG A 136 1.93 18.57 -1.51
N GLU A 137 1.68 19.47 -0.57
CA GLU A 137 2.75 20.09 0.23
C GLU A 137 3.56 19.02 0.96
N THR A 138 2.88 18.06 1.57
CA THR A 138 3.52 16.93 2.27
C THR A 138 4.37 16.08 1.33
N VAL A 139 3.85 15.71 0.16
CA VAL A 139 4.56 14.92 -0.86
C VAL A 139 5.75 15.69 -1.41
N ASP A 140 5.62 16.99 -1.70
CA ASP A 140 6.71 17.84 -2.20
C ASP A 140 7.84 17.97 -1.17
N ALA A 141 7.51 18.06 0.12
CA ALA A 141 8.51 18.08 1.20
C ALA A 141 9.28 16.75 1.30
N ILE A 142 8.57 15.61 1.20
CA ILE A 142 9.21 14.28 1.21
C ILE A 142 10.11 14.12 -0.02
N ILE A 143 9.61 14.44 -1.22
CA ILE A 143 10.38 14.35 -2.48
C ILE A 143 11.62 15.24 -2.42
N THR A 144 11.51 16.46 -1.88
CA THR A 144 12.65 17.38 -1.75
C THR A 144 13.72 16.81 -0.83
N ARG A 145 13.33 16.33 0.36
CA ARG A 145 14.26 15.71 1.32
C ARG A 145 14.92 14.46 0.73
N TRP A 146 14.13 13.59 0.10
CA TRP A 146 14.62 12.37 -0.52
C TRP A 146 15.59 12.68 -1.67
N GLY A 147 15.25 13.64 -2.54
CA GLY A 147 16.11 14.10 -3.63
C GLY A 147 17.45 14.65 -3.10
N GLN A 148 17.43 15.47 -2.06
CA GLN A 148 18.64 15.97 -1.41
C GLN A 148 19.52 14.83 -0.86
N ALA A 149 18.92 13.82 -0.22
CA ALA A 149 19.64 12.64 0.28
C ALA A 149 20.24 11.80 -0.85
N ARG A 150 19.54 11.67 -1.98
CA ARG A 150 19.97 10.90 -3.15
C ARG A 150 20.80 11.71 -4.17
N GLY A 151 21.05 12.99 -3.93
CA GLY A 151 21.82 13.85 -4.84
C GLY A 151 21.08 14.15 -6.15
N ARG A 152 19.75 14.24 -6.10
CA ARG A 152 18.86 14.49 -7.23
C ARG A 152 18.19 15.84 -7.05
N SER A 153 18.37 16.73 -8.03
CA SER A 153 17.72 18.04 -8.07
C SER A 153 16.29 17.99 -8.61
N LYS A 154 15.93 16.90 -9.31
CA LYS A 154 14.62 16.68 -9.91
C LYS A 154 14.20 15.23 -9.70
N VAL A 155 12.93 15.04 -9.31
CA VAL A 155 12.31 13.73 -9.11
C VAL A 155 10.91 13.80 -9.72
N PRO A 156 10.73 13.29 -10.96
CA PRO A 156 9.41 13.17 -11.57
C PRO A 156 8.45 12.38 -10.70
N LEU A 157 7.17 12.76 -10.71
CA LEU A 157 6.11 12.10 -9.94
C LEU A 157 5.07 11.51 -10.88
N THR A 158 4.74 10.24 -10.71
CA THR A 158 3.53 9.64 -11.28
C THR A 158 2.47 9.55 -10.18
N VAL A 159 1.26 10.02 -10.44
CA VAL A 159 0.11 9.85 -9.54
C VAL A 159 -0.87 8.88 -10.17
N ALA A 160 -1.06 7.74 -9.53
CA ALA A 160 -1.92 6.66 -9.97
C ALA A 160 -2.98 6.35 -8.90
N LEU A 161 -4.12 5.81 -9.31
CA LEU A 161 -5.21 5.45 -8.41
C LEU A 161 -5.44 3.95 -8.47
N THR A 162 -5.78 3.35 -7.33
CA THR A 162 -6.30 1.97 -7.27
C THR A 162 -7.67 1.87 -7.94
N SER A 163 -8.44 2.98 -7.97
CA SER A 163 -9.61 3.16 -8.82
C SER A 163 -9.87 4.65 -9.10
N GLY A 164 -10.27 4.98 -10.33
CA GLY A 164 -10.74 6.32 -10.70
C GLY A 164 -12.20 6.59 -10.31
N GLU A 165 -12.97 5.57 -9.94
CA GLU A 165 -14.35 5.66 -9.43
C GLU A 165 -14.39 5.98 -7.94
N ASP A 166 -13.35 5.60 -7.20
CA ASP A 166 -13.30 5.71 -5.75
C ASP A 166 -13.04 7.14 -5.26
N ILE A 167 -14.12 7.81 -4.84
CA ILE A 167 -14.05 9.16 -4.29
C ILE A 167 -13.42 9.21 -2.89
N ALA A 168 -13.32 8.10 -2.16
CA ALA A 168 -12.59 8.06 -0.90
C ALA A 168 -11.07 8.16 -1.12
N GLN A 169 -10.60 7.81 -2.32
CA GLN A 169 -9.18 7.70 -2.63
C GLN A 169 -8.68 8.72 -3.67
N ASN A 170 -9.55 9.42 -4.40
CA ASN A 170 -9.12 10.21 -5.56
C ASN A 170 -9.29 11.73 -5.49
N GLN A 171 -9.79 12.29 -4.39
CA GLN A 171 -10.18 13.71 -4.34
C GLN A 171 -8.98 14.65 -4.19
N GLY A 172 -7.90 14.22 -3.53
CA GLY A 172 -6.68 15.01 -3.43
C GLY A 172 -5.94 15.16 -4.77
N LEU A 173 -6.32 14.42 -5.81
CA LEU A 173 -5.73 14.49 -7.15
C LEU A 173 -5.68 15.92 -7.70
N VAL A 174 -6.70 16.73 -7.41
CA VAL A 174 -6.76 18.14 -7.86
C VAL A 174 -5.58 18.98 -7.36
N GLN A 175 -4.97 18.62 -6.22
CA GLN A 175 -3.84 19.37 -5.67
C GLN A 175 -2.59 19.27 -6.55
N PHE A 176 -2.47 18.19 -7.33
CA PHE A 176 -1.34 17.93 -8.23
C PHE A 176 -1.51 18.55 -9.62
N ALA A 177 -2.64 19.21 -9.90
CA ALA A 177 -2.82 19.95 -11.14
C ALA A 177 -1.74 21.04 -11.29
N GLY A 178 -1.06 21.04 -12.45
CA GLY A 178 0.01 22.00 -12.74
C GLY A 178 1.31 21.80 -11.94
N ARG A 179 1.43 20.73 -11.15
CA ARG A 179 2.72 20.37 -10.53
C ARG A 179 3.72 20.00 -11.64
N ALA A 180 4.89 20.64 -11.64
CA ALA A 180 5.93 20.37 -12.63
C ALA A 180 6.37 18.89 -12.60
N GLU A 181 6.82 18.37 -13.75
CA GLU A 181 7.36 17.00 -13.90
C GLU A 181 6.46 15.92 -13.28
N THR A 182 5.13 16.07 -13.46
CA THR A 182 4.13 15.19 -12.87
C THR A 182 3.24 14.57 -13.95
N THR A 183 3.11 13.26 -13.93
CA THR A 183 2.18 12.49 -14.76
C THR A 183 1.01 12.05 -13.90
N ILE A 184 -0.21 12.46 -14.24
CA ILE A 184 -1.42 11.95 -13.62
C ILE A 184 -1.99 10.86 -14.54
N VAL A 185 -2.16 9.65 -14.03
CA VAL A 185 -2.76 8.56 -14.80
C VAL A 185 -4.21 8.94 -15.17
N PRO A 186 -4.62 8.84 -16.44
CA PRO A 186 -5.97 9.20 -16.85
C PRO A 186 -7.03 8.28 -16.22
N LYS A 187 -8.09 8.85 -15.65
CA LYS A 187 -9.21 8.10 -15.06
C LYS A 187 -10.07 7.30 -16.06
N PRO A 188 -10.36 7.78 -17.29
CA PRO A 188 -11.22 7.02 -18.20
C PRO A 188 -10.61 5.65 -18.52
N LEU A 189 -11.34 4.57 -18.22
CA LEU A 189 -10.85 3.19 -18.23
C LEU A 189 -10.04 2.81 -19.49
N ALA A 190 -10.56 3.11 -20.68
CA ALA A 190 -9.85 2.79 -21.94
C ALA A 190 -8.50 3.52 -22.09
N VAL A 191 -8.38 4.72 -21.53
CA VAL A 191 -7.14 5.52 -21.55
C VAL A 191 -6.20 5.05 -20.46
N MET A 192 -6.73 4.72 -19.27
CA MET A 192 -5.97 4.10 -18.18
C MET A 192 -5.33 2.78 -18.62
N GLN A 193 -6.11 1.91 -19.27
CA GLN A 193 -5.61 0.65 -19.83
C GLN A 193 -4.46 0.89 -20.81
N ARG A 194 -4.58 1.89 -21.70
CA ARG A 194 -3.47 2.25 -22.61
C ARG A 194 -2.23 2.70 -21.86
N PHE A 195 -2.39 3.53 -20.84
CA PHE A 195 -1.27 4.01 -20.04
C PHE A 195 -0.47 2.85 -19.41
N TYR A 196 -1.17 1.85 -18.89
CA TYR A 196 -0.54 0.67 -18.29
C TYR A 196 -0.13 -0.43 -19.29
N GLY A 197 -0.43 -0.28 -20.59
CA GLY A 197 -0.15 -1.29 -21.61
C GLY A 197 -1.12 -2.49 -21.61
N LEU A 198 -2.36 -2.28 -21.16
CA LEU A 198 -3.39 -3.31 -20.94
C LEU A 198 -4.51 -3.35 -22.00
N GLN A 199 -4.46 -2.49 -23.04
CA GLN A 199 -5.56 -2.30 -24.01
C GLN A 199 -5.98 -3.59 -24.78
N GLY A 200 -5.16 -4.64 -24.80
CA GLY A 200 -5.48 -5.93 -25.45
C GLY A 200 -5.49 -7.14 -24.52
N SER A 201 -5.28 -6.94 -23.22
CA SER A 201 -5.10 -8.02 -22.26
C SER A 201 -5.91 -7.84 -20.98
N TRP A 202 -6.61 -6.72 -20.81
CA TRP A 202 -7.48 -6.49 -19.65
C TRP A 202 -8.62 -7.53 -19.58
N PRO A 203 -8.93 -8.09 -18.39
CA PRO A 203 -8.25 -7.93 -17.09
C PRO A 203 -7.16 -8.99 -16.82
N SER A 204 -6.86 -9.87 -17.78
CA SER A 204 -5.97 -11.02 -17.57
C SER A 204 -4.47 -10.70 -17.62
N GLY A 205 -4.06 -9.60 -18.26
CA GLY A 205 -2.67 -9.16 -18.35
C GLY A 205 -2.20 -8.35 -17.14
N THR A 206 -0.89 -8.10 -17.08
CA THR A 206 -0.26 -7.26 -16.05
C THR A 206 0.44 -6.07 -16.71
N GLY A 207 0.17 -4.87 -16.21
CA GLY A 207 0.81 -3.63 -16.64
C GLY A 207 2.03 -3.29 -15.77
N LYS A 208 2.73 -2.19 -16.08
CA LYS A 208 3.94 -1.79 -15.34
C LYS A 208 4.09 -0.28 -15.23
N ILE A 209 4.68 0.18 -14.12
CA ILE A 209 5.25 1.52 -13.95
C ILE A 209 6.71 1.36 -13.53
N ASP A 210 7.64 1.81 -14.37
CA ASP A 210 9.07 1.77 -14.06
C ASP A 210 9.52 3.08 -13.38
N LEU A 211 9.96 2.98 -12.13
CA LEU A 211 10.47 4.11 -11.35
C LEU A 211 11.99 4.28 -11.48
N GLY A 212 12.63 3.58 -12.42
CA GLY A 212 14.07 3.46 -12.53
C GLY A 212 14.56 2.30 -11.67
N ASP A 213 14.51 1.10 -12.23
CA ASP A 213 14.98 -0.17 -11.65
C ASP A 213 14.06 -0.74 -10.54
N ARG A 214 13.19 0.08 -9.94
CA ARG A 214 12.04 -0.38 -9.15
C ARG A 214 10.79 -0.40 -10.03
N VAL A 215 10.45 -1.57 -10.57
CA VAL A 215 9.31 -1.74 -11.48
C VAL A 215 8.09 -2.19 -10.69
N ILE A 216 7.07 -1.34 -10.65
CA ILE A 216 5.78 -1.63 -10.02
C ILE A 216 4.91 -2.36 -11.03
N GLU A 217 4.42 -3.55 -10.68
CA GLU A 217 3.49 -4.32 -11.51
C GLU A 217 2.05 -3.86 -11.22
N VAL A 218 1.22 -3.75 -12.25
CA VAL A 218 -0.17 -3.30 -12.16
C VAL A 218 -1.09 -4.45 -12.55
N VAL A 219 -1.79 -5.02 -11.58
CA VAL A 219 -2.69 -6.16 -11.76
C VAL A 219 -4.13 -5.66 -11.83
N PRO A 220 -4.87 -5.88 -12.94
CA PRO A 220 -6.29 -5.59 -13.00
C PRO A 220 -7.08 -6.39 -11.96
N THR A 221 -7.83 -5.66 -11.14
CA THR A 221 -8.66 -6.20 -10.07
C THR A 221 -10.06 -5.57 -10.08
N PRO A 222 -10.80 -5.61 -11.20
CA PRO A 222 -12.18 -5.15 -11.21
C PRO A 222 -13.04 -5.96 -10.23
N GLY A 223 -14.03 -5.34 -9.61
CA GLY A 223 -14.91 -6.02 -8.66
C GLY A 223 -15.61 -5.03 -7.74
N THR A 224 -14.87 -4.40 -6.82
CA THR A 224 -15.36 -3.26 -6.03
C THR A 224 -15.67 -2.09 -6.96
N HIS A 225 -14.71 -1.77 -7.85
CA HIS A 225 -14.84 -0.77 -8.89
C HIS A 225 -14.50 -1.40 -10.25
N LYS A 226 -15.10 -0.92 -11.34
CA LYS A 226 -14.91 -1.56 -12.67
C LYS A 226 -13.51 -1.30 -13.26
N ASP A 227 -12.84 -0.26 -12.77
CA ASP A 227 -11.49 0.15 -13.16
C ASP A 227 -10.44 -0.20 -12.09
N GLY A 228 -10.79 -1.06 -11.13
CA GLY A 228 -9.93 -1.47 -10.03
C GLY A 228 -8.60 -2.06 -10.50
N VAL A 229 -7.50 -1.62 -9.88
CA VAL A 229 -6.16 -2.18 -10.05
C VAL A 229 -5.45 -2.32 -8.70
N THR A 230 -4.63 -3.36 -8.59
CA THR A 230 -3.70 -3.58 -7.48
C THR A 230 -2.27 -3.31 -7.96
N PHE A 231 -1.51 -2.54 -7.20
CA PHE A 231 -0.09 -2.31 -7.48
C PHE A 231 0.76 -3.26 -6.65
N TYR A 232 1.66 -3.99 -7.30
CA TYR A 232 2.64 -4.85 -6.64
C TYR A 232 4.03 -4.20 -6.69
N ASP A 233 4.61 -3.97 -5.52
CA ASP A 233 5.99 -3.54 -5.37
C ASP A 233 6.90 -4.74 -5.04
N PRO A 234 7.77 -5.18 -5.97
CA PRO A 234 8.65 -6.32 -5.73
C PRO A 234 9.74 -6.03 -4.70
N TYR A 235 10.09 -4.77 -4.47
CA TYR A 235 11.13 -4.39 -3.51
C TYR A 235 10.70 -4.67 -2.07
N CYS A 236 9.51 -4.20 -1.66
CA CYS A 236 8.96 -4.48 -0.33
C CYS A 236 8.05 -5.71 -0.28
N GLN A 237 7.71 -6.30 -1.43
CA GLN A 237 6.71 -7.36 -1.60
C GLN A 237 5.33 -6.93 -1.08
N PHE A 238 4.92 -5.71 -1.39
CA PHE A 238 3.62 -5.16 -0.99
C PHE A 238 2.62 -5.20 -2.14
N LEU A 239 1.38 -5.56 -1.82
CA LEU A 239 0.22 -5.37 -2.70
C LEU A 239 -0.58 -4.17 -2.17
N PHE A 240 -0.65 -3.10 -2.95
CA PHE A 240 -1.52 -1.95 -2.68
C PHE A 240 -2.87 -2.22 -3.34
N THR A 241 -3.85 -2.63 -2.53
CA THR A 241 -5.12 -3.21 -3.00
C THR A 241 -6.29 -2.24 -3.00
N GLY A 242 -6.11 -1.01 -2.51
CA GLY A 242 -7.19 -0.03 -2.40
C GLY A 242 -8.40 -0.64 -1.70
N ASP A 243 -9.57 -0.46 -2.31
CA ASP A 243 -10.84 -0.95 -1.78
C ASP A 243 -11.24 -2.36 -2.28
N LEU A 244 -10.35 -3.07 -2.99
CA LEU A 244 -10.54 -4.48 -3.31
C LEU A 244 -10.45 -5.36 -2.05
N LEU A 245 -9.38 -5.16 -1.28
CA LEU A 245 -9.13 -5.82 -0.01
C LEU A 245 -8.50 -4.82 0.95
N PHE A 246 -9.12 -4.65 2.11
CA PHE A 246 -8.63 -3.81 3.19
C PHE A 246 -9.33 -4.25 4.49
N PRO A 247 -8.80 -3.86 5.67
CA PRO A 247 -9.44 -4.20 6.93
C PRO A 247 -10.70 -3.34 7.14
N GLY A 248 -11.79 -3.66 6.43
CA GLY A 248 -13.06 -2.95 6.56
C GLY A 248 -14.23 -3.57 5.78
N LYS A 249 -15.22 -2.74 5.48
CA LYS A 249 -16.44 -3.13 4.77
C LYS A 249 -16.24 -2.98 3.27
N ILE A 250 -16.09 -4.10 2.58
CA ILE A 250 -15.86 -4.16 1.14
C ILE A 250 -17.20 -4.18 0.43
N ASN A 251 -17.50 -3.11 -0.31
CA ASN A 251 -18.67 -3.03 -1.17
C ASN A 251 -18.35 -3.66 -2.53
N ILE A 252 -19.07 -4.71 -2.90
CA ILE A 252 -18.85 -5.43 -4.16
C ILE A 252 -19.74 -4.79 -5.24
N GLY A 253 -19.11 -4.16 -6.24
CA GLY A 253 -19.81 -3.55 -7.38
C GLY A 253 -20.22 -4.58 -8.44
N ASN A 254 -19.39 -5.60 -8.67
CA ASN A 254 -19.66 -6.76 -9.52
C ASN A 254 -19.02 -8.00 -8.90
N ASP A 255 -19.84 -8.96 -8.47
CA ASP A 255 -19.37 -10.15 -7.75
C ASP A 255 -18.63 -11.16 -8.64
N GLY A 256 -19.03 -11.31 -9.91
CA GLY A 256 -18.31 -12.11 -10.90
C GLY A 256 -16.89 -11.61 -11.11
N ASP A 257 -16.73 -10.30 -11.35
CA ASP A 257 -15.42 -9.67 -11.50
C ASP A 257 -14.63 -9.74 -10.20
N PHE A 258 -15.26 -9.51 -9.04
CA PHE A 258 -14.61 -9.58 -7.73
C PHE A 258 -14.02 -10.97 -7.45
N VAL A 259 -14.79 -12.04 -7.67
CA VAL A 259 -14.30 -13.42 -7.56
C VAL A 259 -13.16 -13.68 -8.53
N ALA A 260 -13.31 -13.31 -9.81
CA ALA A 260 -12.28 -13.52 -10.84
C ALA A 260 -10.98 -12.74 -10.53
N SER A 261 -11.09 -11.56 -9.93
CA SER A 261 -9.97 -10.75 -9.48
C SER A 261 -9.24 -11.35 -8.30
N LEU A 262 -9.95 -11.92 -7.32
CA LEU A 262 -9.34 -12.63 -6.20
C LEU A 262 -8.64 -13.92 -6.65
N GLU A 263 -9.19 -14.66 -7.62
CA GLU A 263 -8.52 -15.81 -8.23
C GLU A 263 -7.21 -15.42 -8.92
N ARG A 264 -7.24 -14.32 -9.67
CA ARG A 264 -6.05 -13.78 -10.35
C ARG A 264 -5.00 -13.32 -9.34
N LEU A 265 -5.43 -12.61 -8.30
CA LEU A 265 -4.55 -12.11 -7.25
C LEU A 265 -3.94 -13.24 -6.43
N LYS A 266 -4.70 -14.32 -6.15
CA LYS A 266 -4.19 -15.55 -5.54
C LYS A 266 -3.12 -16.21 -6.42
N ALA A 267 -3.40 -16.37 -7.71
CA ALA A 267 -2.45 -16.95 -8.65
C ALA A 267 -1.18 -16.10 -8.80
N PHE A 268 -1.32 -14.77 -8.76
CA PHE A 268 -0.21 -13.83 -8.74
C PHE A 268 0.62 -13.97 -7.45
N ALA A 269 -0.01 -13.91 -6.28
CA ALA A 269 0.66 -14.06 -4.98
C ALA A 269 1.31 -15.45 -4.79
N GLY A 270 0.87 -16.48 -5.51
CA GLY A 270 1.53 -17.80 -5.53
C GLY A 270 2.82 -17.84 -6.35
N LYS A 271 3.01 -16.90 -7.29
CA LYS A 271 4.20 -16.80 -8.15
C LYS A 271 5.19 -15.72 -7.69
N HIS A 272 4.71 -14.77 -6.91
CA HIS A 272 5.47 -13.63 -6.40
C HIS A 272 5.51 -13.69 -4.88
N GLY A 273 6.64 -13.37 -4.25
CA GLY A 273 6.66 -13.22 -2.79
C GLY A 273 5.76 -12.05 -2.37
N VAL A 274 4.87 -12.27 -1.40
CA VAL A 274 4.04 -11.19 -0.84
C VAL A 274 4.25 -11.16 0.66
N LYS A 275 4.65 -10.00 1.17
CA LYS A 275 4.77 -9.74 2.60
C LYS A 275 3.43 -9.26 3.17
N TRP A 276 2.89 -8.18 2.62
CA TRP A 276 1.65 -7.56 3.09
C TRP A 276 0.75 -7.09 1.94
N LEU A 277 -0.56 -7.13 2.22
CA LEU A 277 -1.58 -6.37 1.50
C LEU A 277 -1.85 -5.08 2.30
N LEU A 278 -1.88 -3.96 1.59
CA LEU A 278 -2.08 -2.62 2.14
C LEU A 278 -3.25 -1.96 1.40
N GLY A 279 -4.38 -1.82 2.09
CA GLY A 279 -5.64 -1.37 1.52
C GLY A 279 -5.87 0.15 1.57
N GLY A 280 -7.06 0.60 1.19
CA GLY A 280 -7.41 2.02 1.14
C GLY A 280 -7.63 2.68 2.51
N HIS A 281 -8.14 1.95 3.49
CA HIS A 281 -8.42 2.45 4.85
C HIS A 281 -8.63 1.32 5.87
N VAL A 282 -8.82 1.68 7.13
CA VAL A 282 -9.19 0.75 8.21
C VAL A 282 -10.55 1.12 8.79
N GLU A 283 -11.44 0.15 8.81
CA GLU A 283 -12.75 0.24 9.48
C GLU A 283 -12.96 -0.88 10.48
N MET A 284 -12.28 -2.02 10.35
CA MET A 284 -12.33 -3.08 11.34
C MET A 284 -11.67 -2.63 12.64
N MET A 285 -12.18 -3.15 13.75
CA MET A 285 -11.56 -3.04 15.06
C MET A 285 -10.52 -4.15 15.24
N PHE A 286 -9.65 -4.03 16.26
CA PHE A 286 -8.78 -5.12 16.68
C PHE A 286 -9.58 -6.34 17.18
N VAL A 287 -10.85 -6.14 17.54
CA VAL A 287 -11.79 -7.21 17.91
C VAL A 287 -12.34 -7.84 16.62
N PRO A 288 -12.09 -9.14 16.37
CA PRO A 288 -12.51 -9.81 15.15
C PRO A 288 -14.00 -9.65 14.83
N GLY A 289 -14.31 -9.33 13.57
CA GLY A 289 -15.68 -9.18 13.07
C GLY A 289 -16.41 -7.92 13.54
N LYS A 290 -15.78 -7.06 14.34
CA LYS A 290 -16.32 -5.76 14.72
C LYS A 290 -15.69 -4.67 13.85
N TYR A 291 -16.50 -3.70 13.44
CA TYR A 291 -16.05 -2.54 12.67
C TYR A 291 -16.75 -1.27 13.15
N TYR A 292 -16.15 -0.14 12.85
CA TYR A 292 -16.73 1.16 13.16
C TYR A 292 -17.94 1.46 12.29
N PRO A 293 -18.99 2.12 12.83
CA PRO A 293 -20.05 2.64 12.01
C PRO A 293 -19.52 3.69 11.04
N ARG A 294 -20.24 3.86 9.93
CA ARG A 294 -19.98 4.95 8.98
C ARG A 294 -19.96 6.30 9.70
N PHE A 295 -19.11 7.21 9.26
CA PHE A 295 -18.92 8.55 9.84
C PHE A 295 -18.29 8.61 11.24
N ALA A 296 -17.83 7.50 11.80
CA ALA A 296 -17.06 7.54 13.05
C ALA A 296 -15.77 8.35 12.88
N THR A 297 -15.62 9.43 13.65
CA THR A 297 -14.41 10.28 13.67
C THR A 297 -13.46 9.96 14.81
N TYR A 298 -13.78 8.94 15.61
CA TYR A 298 -12.97 8.46 16.73
C TYR A 298 -12.85 6.93 16.67
N LYS A 299 -11.66 6.44 16.33
CA LYS A 299 -11.39 5.04 16.02
C LYS A 299 -10.17 4.44 16.75
N PRO A 300 -10.06 4.57 18.09
CA PRO A 300 -8.85 4.21 18.86
C PRO A 300 -8.48 2.72 18.82
N TYR A 301 -9.42 1.86 18.47
CA TYR A 301 -9.33 0.40 18.45
C TYR A 301 -9.27 -0.18 17.04
N GLU A 302 -8.84 0.59 16.05
CA GLU A 302 -8.63 0.06 14.69
C GLU A 302 -7.75 -1.19 14.66
N ARG A 303 -8.04 -2.04 13.68
CA ARG A 303 -7.14 -3.11 13.25
C ARG A 303 -5.85 -2.50 12.69
N VAL A 304 -4.81 -3.32 12.59
CA VAL A 304 -3.58 -2.92 11.87
C VAL A 304 -3.86 -2.82 10.37
N LEU A 305 -3.08 -2.02 9.65
CA LEU A 305 -3.24 -1.85 8.19
C LEU A 305 -2.76 -3.10 7.44
N GLU A 306 -1.71 -3.73 7.96
CA GLU A 306 -1.00 -4.83 7.36
C GLU A 306 -1.83 -6.11 7.40
N MET A 307 -2.24 -6.57 6.22
CA MET A 307 -2.90 -7.87 6.05
C MET A 307 -1.94 -8.87 5.44
N VAL A 308 -2.03 -10.13 5.88
CA VAL A 308 -1.15 -11.21 5.38
C VAL A 308 -1.71 -11.86 4.11
N PRO A 309 -0.89 -12.49 3.26
CA PRO A 309 -1.33 -13.07 1.98
C PRO A 309 -2.45 -14.11 2.09
N ALA A 310 -2.49 -14.86 3.20
CA ALA A 310 -3.53 -15.85 3.46
C ALA A 310 -4.96 -15.26 3.47
N LEU A 311 -5.09 -13.94 3.66
CA LEU A 311 -6.38 -13.26 3.56
C LEU A 311 -6.98 -13.34 2.14
N ILE A 312 -6.16 -13.46 1.09
CA ILE A 312 -6.65 -13.61 -0.28
C ILE A 312 -7.46 -14.90 -0.42
N ASP A 313 -6.98 -16.00 0.19
CA ASP A 313 -7.67 -17.29 0.19
C ASP A 313 -9.02 -17.21 0.91
N GLU A 314 -9.02 -16.58 2.09
CA GLU A 314 -10.25 -16.37 2.87
C GLU A 314 -11.25 -15.49 2.12
N ALA A 315 -10.79 -14.36 1.58
CA ALA A 315 -11.64 -13.46 0.78
C ALA A 315 -12.23 -14.17 -0.43
N LEU A 316 -11.44 -14.98 -1.15
CA LEU A 316 -11.94 -15.74 -2.31
C LEU A 316 -12.99 -16.77 -1.91
N GLN A 317 -12.78 -17.48 -0.80
CA GLN A 317 -13.76 -18.44 -0.28
C GLN A 317 -15.11 -17.76 -0.02
N TYR A 318 -15.10 -16.64 0.71
CA TYR A 318 -16.34 -15.95 1.09
C TYR A 318 -16.93 -15.10 -0.03
N ALA A 319 -16.13 -14.62 -0.98
CA ALA A 319 -16.61 -14.00 -2.21
C ALA A 319 -17.48 -14.97 -3.02
N ARG A 320 -17.06 -16.24 -3.16
CA ARG A 320 -17.86 -17.30 -3.79
C ARG A 320 -19.12 -17.62 -3.01
N GLU A 321 -19.09 -17.49 -1.68
CA GLU A 321 -20.27 -17.73 -0.84
C GLU A 321 -21.34 -16.65 -1.04
N VAL A 322 -20.95 -15.37 -1.15
CA VAL A 322 -21.89 -14.25 -1.34
C VAL A 322 -22.28 -14.04 -2.81
N GLN A 323 -21.56 -14.63 -3.77
CA GLN A 323 -21.83 -14.48 -5.20
C GLN A 323 -23.28 -14.86 -5.55
N GLY A 324 -23.96 -13.99 -6.30
CA GLY A 324 -25.35 -14.14 -6.70
C GLY A 324 -26.36 -13.92 -5.56
N LYS A 325 -25.94 -13.39 -4.41
CA LYS A 325 -26.79 -13.15 -3.23
C LYS A 325 -26.68 -11.72 -2.75
N ASP A 326 -27.83 -11.06 -2.60
CA ASP A 326 -27.95 -9.76 -1.94
C ASP A 326 -27.80 -9.96 -0.43
N MET A 327 -26.58 -9.87 0.09
CA MET A 327 -26.29 -10.10 1.49
C MET A 327 -25.03 -9.40 1.99
N MET A 328 -24.94 -9.31 3.31
CA MET A 328 -23.73 -8.96 4.03
C MET A 328 -23.16 -10.19 4.73
N LEU A 329 -21.85 -10.39 4.67
CA LEU A 329 -21.12 -11.46 5.36
C LEU A 329 -19.95 -10.89 6.17
N ILE A 330 -19.91 -11.18 7.47
CA ILE A 330 -18.85 -10.72 8.37
C ILE A 330 -17.73 -11.77 8.42
N ARG A 331 -16.47 -11.33 8.40
CA ARG A 331 -15.25 -12.11 8.68
C ARG A 331 -14.39 -11.40 9.75
N PRO A 332 -13.38 -12.06 10.33
CA PRO A 332 -12.50 -11.44 11.34
C PRO A 332 -11.91 -10.10 10.93
N ASP A 333 -11.36 -10.03 9.71
CA ASP A 333 -10.57 -8.89 9.23
C ASP A 333 -11.28 -8.10 8.11
N PHE A 334 -12.47 -8.48 7.65
CA PHE A 334 -13.26 -7.73 6.67
C PHE A 334 -14.75 -8.07 6.77
N ALA A 335 -15.59 -7.31 6.10
CA ALA A 335 -16.99 -7.68 5.85
C ALA A 335 -17.33 -7.45 4.37
N LEU A 336 -18.00 -8.40 3.73
CA LEU A 336 -18.44 -8.30 2.34
C LEU A 336 -19.87 -7.80 2.28
N PHE A 337 -20.12 -6.83 1.41
CA PHE A 337 -21.44 -6.29 1.10
C PHE A 337 -21.70 -6.52 -0.39
N ASN A 338 -22.50 -7.54 -0.72
CA ASN A 338 -22.89 -7.84 -2.10
C ASN A 338 -24.35 -7.47 -2.33
N GLY A 339 -24.63 -6.63 -3.34
CA GLY A 339 -26.00 -6.25 -3.69
C GLY A 339 -26.78 -5.50 -2.60
N VAL A 340 -26.11 -5.05 -1.53
CA VAL A 340 -26.75 -4.42 -0.35
C VAL A 340 -26.17 -3.04 -0.05
N SER A 341 -26.92 -2.24 0.71
CA SER A 341 -26.48 -0.92 1.17
C SER A 341 -25.22 -1.03 2.06
N PRO A 342 -24.28 -0.06 2.00
CA PRO A 342 -23.16 0.03 2.96
C PRO A 342 -23.58 0.17 4.43
N ASP A 343 -24.84 0.46 4.70
CA ASP A 343 -25.43 0.54 6.05
C ASP A 343 -26.22 -0.74 6.43
N GLN A 344 -26.20 -1.78 5.58
CA GLN A 344 -26.84 -3.08 5.85
C GLN A 344 -26.36 -3.67 7.19
N ARG A 345 -27.27 -4.34 7.89
CA ARG A 345 -26.97 -5.06 9.13
C ARG A 345 -27.29 -6.53 8.98
N THR A 346 -26.58 -7.38 9.69
CA THR A 346 -26.87 -8.81 9.78
C THR A 346 -26.89 -9.24 11.24
N GLN A 347 -27.76 -10.22 11.55
CA GLN A 347 -27.74 -10.92 12.84
C GLN A 347 -26.89 -12.20 12.77
N VAL A 348 -26.43 -12.57 11.57
CA VAL A 348 -25.56 -13.72 11.35
C VAL A 348 -24.15 -13.36 11.78
N TRP A 349 -23.61 -14.11 12.74
CA TRP A 349 -22.26 -13.94 13.25
C TRP A 349 -21.34 -15.01 12.64
N PRO A 350 -20.06 -14.71 12.33
CA PRO A 350 -19.18 -15.68 11.69
C PRO A 350 -18.90 -16.87 12.61
N GLU A 351 -18.97 -18.08 12.04
CA GLU A 351 -18.62 -19.30 12.75
C GLU A 351 -17.15 -19.26 13.24
N GLY A 352 -16.91 -19.75 14.46
CA GLY A 352 -15.57 -19.80 15.05
C GLY A 352 -15.01 -18.45 15.53
N VAL A 353 -15.75 -17.34 15.34
CA VAL A 353 -15.33 -16.01 15.78
C VAL A 353 -16.02 -15.65 17.09
N PRO A 354 -15.30 -15.41 18.21
CA PRO A 354 -15.91 -14.99 19.45
C PRO A 354 -16.67 -13.66 19.30
N ASN A 355 -17.93 -13.62 19.75
CA ASN A 355 -18.73 -12.39 19.75
C ASN A 355 -18.38 -11.54 20.98
N ILE A 356 -17.24 -10.86 20.92
CA ILE A 356 -16.71 -10.03 22.01
C ILE A 356 -17.24 -8.60 21.86
N ASN A 357 -17.68 -8.01 22.98
CA ASN A 357 -17.98 -6.58 23.02
C ASN A 357 -16.67 -5.80 23.07
N PRO A 358 -16.39 -4.90 22.11
CA PRO A 358 -15.22 -4.06 22.19
C PRO A 358 -15.29 -3.13 23.40
N PRO A 359 -14.15 -2.65 23.94
CA PRO A 359 -14.15 -1.64 24.97
C PRO A 359 -15.00 -0.46 24.53
N ARG A 360 -15.83 0.07 25.44
CA ARG A 360 -16.66 1.23 25.10
C ARG A 360 -15.75 2.41 24.77
N LEU A 361 -16.11 3.12 23.71
CA LEU A 361 -15.42 4.33 23.28
C LEU A 361 -15.69 5.52 24.24
N PHE A 362 -16.55 5.30 25.25
CA PHE A 362 -16.97 6.24 26.29
C PHE A 362 -17.63 5.49 27.47
#